data_AF-A0A2M8Q703-F1
#
_entry.id   AF-A0A2M8Q703-F1
#
_cell.length_a   1.000
_cell.length_b   1.000
_cell.length_c   1.000
_cell.angle_alpha   90.00
_cell.angle_beta   90.00
_cell.angle_gamma   90.00
#
_symmetry.space_group_name_H-M   'P 1'
#
loop_
_entity.id
_entity.type
_entity.pdbx_description
1 polymer ?
#
loop_
_entity_poly.entity_id
_entity_poly.type
_entity_poly.pdbx_seq_one_letter_code
_entity_poly.pdbx_strand_id
1 'polypeptide(L)'
;DHACADVRAIRDLQGNVAGEMTTFTGDGSPVDWIVRSWIGKPETGFTNIHLTCWLDASVDVPHLGFALGTAPDVFCYCDFLPRVEACTDYDYCERYLQPMNETWIALRRDPRYKTFNPVHLYTRSTLSPIAICGL
;
A
#
# COMPACT_ATOMS: atom_id res chain seq x y z
N ASP A 1 -23.37 -7.67 6.33
CA ASP A 1 -21.96 -8.08 6.31
C ASP A 1 -21.73 -8.99 5.10
N HIS A 2 -21.43 -8.38 3.96
CA HIS A 2 -21.08 -9.12 2.73
C HIS A 2 -19.60 -8.90 2.42
N ALA A 3 -18.75 -8.91 3.46
CA ALA A 3 -17.29 -8.74 3.42
C ALA A 3 -16.57 -9.81 2.59
N CYS A 4 -16.75 -9.78 1.27
CA CYS A 4 -16.01 -10.58 0.29
C CYS A 4 -16.06 -12.10 0.53
N ALA A 5 -17.16 -12.62 1.09
CA ALA A 5 -17.27 -14.03 1.46
C ALA A 5 -17.09 -14.98 0.26
N ASP A 6 -17.50 -14.53 -0.92
CA ASP A 6 -17.39 -15.21 -2.22
C ASP A 6 -15.98 -15.17 -2.82
N VAL A 7 -15.17 -14.17 -2.47
CA VAL A 7 -13.80 -13.97 -2.98
C VAL A 7 -12.72 -14.09 -1.91
N ARG A 8 -13.08 -14.64 -0.74
CA ARG A 8 -12.16 -14.83 0.39
C ARG A 8 -11.00 -15.75 0.06
N ALA A 9 -11.27 -16.82 -0.69
CA ALA A 9 -10.27 -17.74 -1.21
C ALA A 9 -10.25 -17.64 -2.74
N ILE A 10 -9.14 -17.18 -3.29
CA ILE A 10 -8.93 -17.10 -4.74
C ILE A 10 -8.31 -18.42 -5.18
N ARG A 11 -8.95 -19.09 -6.13
CA ARG A 11 -8.50 -20.40 -6.64
C ARG A 11 -7.88 -20.27 -8.03
N ASP A 12 -6.85 -21.06 -8.30
CA ASP A 12 -6.30 -21.22 -9.65
C ASP A 12 -7.22 -22.08 -10.53
N LEU A 13 -6.83 -22.26 -11.80
CA LEU A 13 -7.58 -23.08 -12.76
C LEU A 13 -7.65 -24.58 -12.39
N GLN A 14 -6.82 -25.02 -11.44
CA GLN A 14 -6.78 -26.38 -10.92
C GLN A 14 -7.57 -26.51 -9.61
N GLY A 15 -8.11 -25.41 -9.08
CA GLY A 15 -8.86 -25.36 -7.83
C GLY A 15 -8.01 -25.19 -6.57
N ASN A 16 -6.68 -25.05 -6.68
CA ASN A 16 -5.81 -24.80 -5.53
C ASN A 16 -5.96 -23.34 -5.07
N VAL A 17 -5.74 -23.08 -3.78
CA VAL A 17 -5.73 -21.70 -3.27
C VAL A 17 -4.48 -21.00 -3.78
N ALA A 18 -4.68 -19.93 -4.54
CA ALA A 18 -3.61 -19.09 -5.11
C ALA A 18 -3.64 -17.66 -4.54
N GLY A 19 -4.52 -17.39 -3.57
CA GLY A 19 -4.61 -16.12 -2.89
C GLY A 19 -5.77 -16.08 -1.92
N GLU A 20 -5.77 -15.06 -1.09
CA GLU A 20 -6.86 -14.77 -0.18
C GLU A 20 -7.10 -13.26 -0.08
N MET A 21 -8.34 -12.88 0.20
CA MET A 21 -8.72 -11.52 0.46
C MET A 21 -9.63 -11.45 1.68
N THR A 22 -9.45 -10.42 2.50
CA THR A 22 -10.33 -10.11 3.62
C THR A 22 -10.55 -8.61 3.63
N THR A 23 -11.81 -8.21 3.75
CA THR A 23 -12.22 -6.81 3.72
C THR A 23 -12.95 -6.43 4.99
N PHE A 24 -12.81 -5.18 5.40
CA PHE A 24 -13.49 -4.62 6.56
C PHE A 24 -14.09 -3.26 6.17
N THR A 25 -15.24 -2.91 6.74
CA THR A 25 -15.81 -1.56 6.69
C THR A 25 -15.63 -0.88 8.04
N GLY A 26 -15.57 0.45 8.06
CA GLY A 26 -15.42 1.23 9.29
C GLY A 26 -16.73 1.83 9.78
N ASP A 27 -17.72 1.00 10.12
CA ASP A 27 -19.02 1.50 10.62
C ASP A 27 -18.82 2.44 11.84
N GLY A 28 -19.23 3.70 11.71
CA GLY A 28 -19.06 4.73 12.75
C GLY A 28 -17.65 5.34 12.83
N SER A 29 -16.81 5.13 11.83
CA SER A 29 -15.45 5.66 11.70
C SER A 29 -15.26 6.31 10.31
N PRO A 30 -14.30 7.24 10.13
CA PRO A 30 -13.95 7.76 8.81
C PRO A 30 -13.31 6.74 7.86
N VAL A 31 -13.11 5.49 8.30
CA VAL A 31 -12.59 4.40 7.47
C VAL A 31 -13.71 3.90 6.56
N ASP A 32 -13.56 4.11 5.25
CA ASP A 32 -14.47 3.59 4.25
C ASP A 32 -14.29 2.06 4.17
N TRP A 33 -13.05 1.62 3.91
CA TRP A 33 -12.73 0.20 3.85
C TRP A 33 -11.25 -0.11 4.10
N ILE A 34 -11.01 -1.34 4.56
CA ILE A 34 -9.69 -1.95 4.68
C ILE A 34 -9.67 -3.23 3.86
N VAL A 35 -8.62 -3.43 3.06
CA VAL A 35 -8.39 -4.67 2.31
C VAL A 35 -7.04 -5.24 2.73
N ARG A 36 -7.05 -6.49 3.19
CA ARG A 36 -5.88 -7.34 3.33
C ARG A 36 -5.98 -8.41 2.26
N SER A 37 -4.95 -8.56 1.43
CA SER A 37 -4.91 -9.65 0.45
C SER A 37 -3.51 -10.19 0.22
N TRP A 38 -3.47 -11.40 -0.31
CA TRP A 38 -2.28 -11.92 -0.96
C TRP A 38 -2.69 -12.73 -2.19
N ILE A 39 -1.83 -12.75 -3.19
CA ILE A 39 -1.96 -13.61 -4.36
C ILE A 39 -0.58 -14.10 -4.80
N GLY A 40 -0.49 -15.34 -5.25
CA GLY A 40 0.75 -15.86 -5.79
C GLY A 40 0.83 -17.37 -5.85
N LYS A 41 2.05 -17.82 -6.11
CA LYS A 41 2.50 -19.22 -6.08
C LYS A 41 3.75 -19.27 -5.21
N PRO A 42 3.61 -19.31 -3.87
CA PRO A 42 4.74 -19.27 -2.94
C PRO A 42 5.81 -20.32 -3.25
N GLU A 43 5.41 -21.47 -3.78
CA GLU A 43 6.28 -22.59 -4.19
C GLU A 43 7.26 -22.21 -5.30
N THR A 44 6.90 -21.20 -6.11
CA THR A 44 7.73 -20.66 -7.20
C THR A 44 8.43 -19.36 -6.81
N GLY A 45 8.28 -18.90 -5.56
CA GLY A 45 8.87 -17.66 -5.06
C GLY A 45 8.09 -16.39 -5.39
N PHE A 46 6.95 -16.46 -6.08
CA PHE A 46 6.10 -15.31 -6.36
C PHE A 46 4.95 -15.21 -5.36
N THR A 47 4.93 -14.14 -4.58
CA THR A 47 3.83 -13.72 -3.73
C THR A 47 3.72 -12.21 -3.82
N ASN A 48 2.50 -11.69 -3.91
CA ASN A 48 2.19 -10.29 -3.78
C ASN A 48 1.19 -10.11 -2.62
N ILE A 49 1.56 -9.30 -1.62
CA ILE A 49 0.83 -9.11 -0.36
C ILE A 49 0.44 -7.64 -0.28
N HIS A 50 -0.83 -7.34 -0.03
CA HIS A 50 -1.34 -5.97 0.07
C HIS A 50 -2.07 -5.76 1.40
N LEU A 51 -1.88 -4.56 1.97
CA LEU A 51 -2.71 -4.00 3.03
C LEU A 51 -3.03 -2.56 2.68
N THR A 52 -4.30 -2.23 2.53
CA THR A 52 -4.73 -0.86 2.22
C THR A 52 -5.86 -0.43 3.13
N CYS A 53 -5.84 0.83 3.56
CA CYS A 53 -6.93 1.45 4.33
C CYS A 53 -7.34 2.74 3.61
N TRP A 54 -8.59 2.81 3.18
CA TRP A 54 -9.17 3.98 2.53
C TRP A 54 -10.15 4.67 3.46
N LEU A 55 -10.17 5.99 3.36
CA LEU A 55 -10.92 6.89 4.22
C LEU A 55 -12.00 7.60 3.41
N ASP A 56 -13.13 7.86 4.03
CA ASP A 56 -14.25 8.55 3.40
C ASP A 56 -13.97 10.06 3.24
N ALA A 57 -14.93 10.81 2.69
CA ALA A 57 -14.80 12.24 2.46
C ALA A 57 -14.96 13.13 3.71
N SER A 58 -15.24 12.55 4.89
CA SER A 58 -15.43 13.33 6.13
C SER A 58 -14.12 13.85 6.72
N VAL A 59 -12.98 13.27 6.32
CA VAL A 59 -11.63 13.67 6.72
C VAL A 59 -10.74 13.83 5.49
N ASP A 60 -9.62 14.53 5.64
CA ASP A 60 -8.61 14.74 4.60
C ASP A 60 -7.35 13.88 4.80
N VAL A 61 -7.24 13.17 5.92
CA VAL A 61 -6.11 12.30 6.27
C VAL A 61 -5.70 11.38 5.09
N PRO A 62 -4.40 11.14 4.85
CA PRO A 62 -3.94 10.24 3.79
C PRO A 62 -4.49 8.82 3.94
N HIS A 63 -4.59 8.11 2.81
CA HIS A 63 -4.85 6.67 2.83
C HIS A 63 -3.59 5.90 3.20
N LEU A 64 -3.74 4.64 3.62
CA LEU A 64 -2.62 3.72 3.79
C LEU A 64 -2.51 2.83 2.56
N GLY A 65 -1.34 2.83 1.92
CA GLY A 65 -0.97 1.88 0.89
C GLY A 65 0.24 1.05 1.31
N PHE A 66 0.09 -0.27 1.38
CA PHE A 66 1.20 -1.20 1.62
C PHE A 66 1.13 -2.36 0.63
N ALA A 67 2.26 -2.65 -0.02
CA ALA A 67 2.42 -3.81 -0.88
C ALA A 67 3.83 -4.40 -0.75
N LEU A 68 3.92 -5.73 -0.67
CA LEU A 68 5.16 -6.49 -0.63
C LEU A 68 5.11 -7.59 -1.69
N GLY A 69 6.04 -7.59 -2.62
CA GLY A 69 6.17 -8.60 -3.68
C GLY A 69 7.51 -9.32 -3.64
N THR A 70 7.58 -10.58 -4.08
CA THR A 70 8.77 -11.45 -3.87
C THR A 70 9.47 -11.98 -5.14
N ALA A 71 9.02 -11.70 -6.37
CA ALA A 71 9.72 -12.17 -7.59
C ALA A 71 9.74 -11.16 -8.75
N PRO A 72 10.84 -11.07 -9.53
CA PRO A 72 12.11 -11.80 -9.37
C PRO A 72 12.99 -11.28 -8.21
N ASP A 73 12.78 -10.03 -7.78
CA ASP A 73 13.39 -9.42 -6.61
C ASP A 73 12.29 -9.02 -5.62
N VAL A 74 12.62 -8.98 -4.33
CA VAL A 74 11.67 -8.51 -3.32
C VAL A 74 11.53 -6.99 -3.44
N PHE A 75 10.29 -6.49 -3.52
CA PHE A 75 9.99 -5.07 -3.52
C PHE A 75 8.94 -4.74 -2.47
N CYS A 76 9.02 -3.53 -1.93
CA CYS A 76 8.04 -3.00 -0.99
C CYS A 76 7.61 -1.61 -1.40
N TYR A 77 6.30 -1.37 -1.31
CA TYR A 77 5.69 -0.06 -1.26
C TYR A 77 5.07 0.11 0.12
N CYS A 78 5.39 1.21 0.79
CA CYS A 78 4.67 1.64 1.99
C CYS A 78 4.51 3.16 1.93
N ASP A 79 3.28 3.64 1.97
CA ASP A 79 3.00 5.05 1.76
C ASP A 79 1.75 5.52 2.50
N PHE A 80 1.79 6.79 2.90
CA PHE A 80 0.62 7.58 3.23
C PHE A 80 0.19 8.33 1.98
N LEU A 81 -0.74 7.73 1.22
CA LEU A 81 -1.18 8.21 -0.08
C LEU A 81 -1.97 9.53 0.10
N PRO A 82 -1.45 10.68 -0.32
CA PRO A 82 -2.11 11.97 -0.13
C PRO A 82 -3.37 12.04 -0.98
N ARG A 83 -4.39 12.73 -0.45
CA ARG A 83 -5.68 12.95 -1.12
C ARG A 83 -5.74 14.27 -1.90
N VAL A 84 -4.59 14.94 -1.97
CA VAL A 84 -4.36 16.22 -2.62
C VAL A 84 -3.08 16.14 -3.45
N GLU A 85 -2.91 17.09 -4.36
CA GLU A 85 -1.65 17.27 -5.07
C GLU A 85 -0.63 17.96 -4.14
N ALA A 86 0.35 17.19 -3.66
CA ALA A 86 1.30 17.61 -2.63
C ALA A 86 2.07 18.88 -3.00
N CYS A 87 2.43 19.06 -4.27
CA CYS A 87 3.17 20.26 -4.69
C CYS A 87 2.34 21.56 -4.64
N THR A 88 1.02 21.46 -4.50
CA THR A 88 0.09 22.61 -4.47
C THR A 88 -0.51 22.87 -3.09
N ASP A 89 -0.31 21.97 -2.13
CA ASP A 89 -0.91 22.03 -0.79
C ASP A 89 0.13 21.89 0.31
N TYR A 90 0.72 23.02 0.68
CA TYR A 90 1.78 23.09 1.71
C TYR A 90 1.25 22.68 3.09
N ASP A 91 0.07 23.16 3.48
CA ASP A 91 -0.49 22.93 4.81
C ASP A 91 -0.78 21.44 5.02
N TYR A 92 -1.28 20.75 3.98
CA TYR A 92 -1.46 19.30 4.01
C TYR A 92 -0.13 18.56 4.19
N CYS A 93 0.89 18.96 3.42
CA CYS A 93 2.22 18.34 3.49
C CYS A 93 2.84 18.50 4.88
N GLU A 94 2.80 19.71 5.44
CA GLU A 94 3.31 19.99 6.79
C GLU A 94 2.58 19.20 7.86
N ARG A 95 1.26 19.04 7.71
CA ARG A 95 0.45 18.34 8.70
C ARG A 95 0.63 16.83 8.65
N TYR A 96 0.63 16.23 7.46
CA TYR A 96 0.50 14.79 7.31
C TYR A 96 1.76 14.07 6.81
N LEU A 97 2.62 14.73 6.03
CA LEU A 97 3.78 14.09 5.41
C LEU A 97 5.10 14.46 6.10
N GLN A 98 5.27 15.75 6.42
CA GLN A 98 6.48 16.27 7.07
C GLN A 98 6.86 15.55 8.37
N PRO A 99 5.92 15.09 9.24
CA PRO A 99 6.28 14.35 10.45
C PRO A 99 7.09 13.06 10.17
N MET A 100 6.96 12.48 8.98
CA MET A 100 7.70 11.28 8.59
C MET A 100 9.02 11.55 7.85
N ASN A 101 9.28 12.79 7.48
CA ASN A 101 10.38 13.14 6.59
C ASN A 101 11.76 12.79 7.17
N GLU A 102 11.99 13.01 8.47
CA GLU A 102 13.27 12.66 9.11
C GLU A 102 13.54 11.14 9.07
N THR A 103 12.53 10.33 9.38
CA THR A 103 12.61 8.87 9.27
C THR A 103 12.87 8.42 7.84
N TRP A 104 12.20 9.05 6.86
CA TRP A 104 12.42 8.77 5.46
C TRP A 104 13.86 9.10 5.04
N ILE A 105 14.39 10.26 5.43
CA ILE A 105 15.79 10.66 5.17
C ILE A 105 16.77 9.65 5.80
N ALA A 106 16.53 9.24 7.04
CA ALA A 106 17.37 8.27 7.73
C ALA A 106 17.39 6.92 6.99
N LEU A 107 16.22 6.42 6.58
CA LEU A 107 16.10 5.19 5.79
C LEU A 107 16.86 5.31 4.46
N ARG A 108 16.71 6.43 3.74
CA ARG A 108 17.39 6.67 2.47
C ARG A 108 18.91 6.80 2.57
N ARG A 109 19.43 7.10 3.76
CA ARG A 109 20.86 7.18 4.06
C ARG A 109 21.45 5.85 4.54
N ASP A 110 20.61 4.88 4.91
CA ASP A 110 21.09 3.58 5.35
C ASP A 110 21.69 2.81 4.15
N PRO A 111 22.98 2.44 4.18
CA PRO A 111 23.63 1.75 3.06
C PRO A 111 23.06 0.35 2.79
N ARG A 112 22.28 -0.21 3.72
CA ARG A 112 21.61 -1.50 3.55
C ARG A 112 20.32 -1.39 2.76
N TYR A 113 19.71 -0.19 2.71
CA TYR A 113 18.44 0.03 2.05
C TYR A 113 18.60 0.01 0.53
N LYS A 114 17.87 -0.89 -0.13
CA LYS A 114 17.84 -1.03 -1.58
C LYS A 114 16.61 -0.36 -2.13
N THR A 115 16.85 0.71 -2.90
CA THR A 115 15.79 1.50 -3.50
C THR A 115 15.21 0.79 -4.71
N PHE A 116 13.90 0.87 -4.85
CA PHE A 116 13.16 0.38 -6.00
C PHE A 116 12.44 1.54 -6.67
N ASN A 117 12.52 1.63 -8.00
CA ASN A 117 11.79 2.62 -8.78
C ASN A 117 10.57 1.93 -9.41
N PRO A 118 9.32 2.31 -9.05
CA PRO A 118 8.13 1.76 -9.68
C PRO A 118 8.23 1.86 -11.21
N VAL A 119 7.95 0.79 -11.95
CA VAL A 119 8.07 0.79 -13.42
C VAL A 119 6.95 1.59 -14.09
N HIS A 120 5.74 1.53 -13.53
CA HIS A 120 4.58 2.25 -14.06
C HIS A 120 4.65 3.74 -13.72
N LEU A 121 4.48 4.59 -14.75
CA LEU A 121 4.46 6.04 -14.59
C LEU A 121 3.34 6.50 -13.64
N TYR A 122 2.15 5.91 -13.80
CA TYR A 122 1.00 6.24 -12.94
C TYR A 122 1.29 5.98 -11.46
N THR A 123 1.90 4.84 -11.13
CA THR A 123 2.30 4.54 -9.75
C THR A 123 3.28 5.60 -9.22
N ARG A 124 4.29 5.97 -10.01
CA ARG A 124 5.23 7.03 -9.62
C ARG A 124 4.55 8.37 -9.36
N SER A 125 3.52 8.72 -10.14
CA SER A 125 2.81 10.00 -9.98
C SER A 125 1.84 10.04 -8.79
N THR A 126 1.40 8.89 -8.28
CA THR A 126 0.45 8.84 -7.15
C THR A 126 1.12 8.66 -5.79
N LEU A 127 2.41 8.28 -5.78
CA LEU A 127 3.17 8.11 -4.55
C LEU A 127 3.50 9.45 -3.92
N SER A 128 3.44 9.51 -2.59
CA SER A 128 3.80 10.70 -1.84
C SER A 128 5.32 10.95 -1.90
N PRO A 129 5.77 12.18 -1.62
CA PRO A 129 7.19 12.50 -1.45
C PRO A 129 7.91 11.68 -0.36
N ILE A 130 7.18 11.07 0.57
CA ILE A 130 7.72 10.24 1.67
C ILE A 130 7.48 8.75 1.44
N ALA A 131 7.09 8.33 0.24
CA ALA A 131 6.85 6.93 -0.06
C ALA A 131 8.12 6.08 0.14
N ILE A 132 7.96 4.93 0.78
CA ILE A 132 8.99 3.90 0.89
C ILE A 132 8.84 2.98 -0.32
N CYS A 133 9.83 3.03 -1.22
CA CYS A 133 9.92 2.15 -2.39
C CYS A 133 11.25 1.40 -2.34
N GLY A 134 11.26 0.21 -1.74
CA GLY A 134 12.49 -0.53 -1.48
C GLY A 134 12.50 -1.28 -0.15
N LEU A 135 13.57 -2.04 0.10
CA LEU A 135 13.77 -2.89 1.27
C LEU A 135 15.21 -2.84 1.78
#